data_AF-A0A0P1H3Z4-F1
#
_entry.id   AF-A0A0P1H3Z4-F1
#
_cell.length_a   1.000
_cell.length_b   1.000
_cell.length_c   1.000
_cell.angle_alpha   90.00
_cell.angle_beta   90.00
_cell.angle_gamma   90.00
#
_symmetry.space_group_name_H-M   'P 1'
#
loop_
_entity.id
_entity.type
_entity.pdbx_description
1 polymer ?
#
loop_
_entity_poly.entity_id
_entity_poly.type
_entity_poly.pdbx_seq_one_letter_code
_entity_poly.pdbx_strand_id
1 'polypeptide(L)'
;MRLNSITSKSFFGVLPFRNRGASASYSRFSTALRTYGLSRCSVFQQALLVGVRPTKGLYSRIKHLPKFTGAVGFMAGPNQVELISAFLNSPESQRVHHLQIGITPAYHASENALYGFDMSTVLSLFKGQRLPRLKSLSLGDCYPFGAGSTAAYLRGCALGDITPIFEAAPRLEILDLNGPFCLSRPVRHFKLREINVQIDPVAATEATLSQQSLDHLLASDLPLIESLSLHCCGSTEMLLDLPRGFDPQRGMPKLTALSLENLSRDSARRQAALQARMLAG
;
A
#
# COMPACT_ATOMS: atom_id res chain seq x y z
N MET A 1 13.62 45.34 -38.25
CA MET A 1 13.98 45.69 -36.86
C MET A 1 14.47 44.44 -36.16
N ARG A 2 15.70 44.47 -35.65
CA ARG A 2 16.41 43.35 -35.02
C ARG A 2 15.96 43.22 -33.56
N LEU A 3 15.57 42.03 -33.13
CA LEU A 3 15.41 41.70 -31.72
C LEU A 3 16.68 41.00 -31.24
N ASN A 4 17.28 41.59 -30.21
CA ASN A 4 18.56 41.23 -29.64
C ASN A 4 18.48 39.91 -28.86
N SER A 5 19.48 39.06 -29.11
CA SER A 5 19.89 37.94 -28.27
C SER A 5 20.49 38.45 -26.97
N ILE A 6 20.05 37.91 -25.84
CA ILE A 6 20.82 37.96 -24.57
C ILE A 6 21.10 36.53 -24.14
N THR A 7 22.37 36.16 -24.29
CA THR A 7 23.01 35.01 -23.67
C THR A 7 23.42 35.37 -22.24
N SER A 8 23.17 34.49 -21.28
CA SER A 8 23.88 34.50 -19.99
C SER A 8 24.20 33.08 -19.54
N LYS A 9 25.40 32.98 -18.98
CA LYS A 9 26.23 31.79 -18.80
C LYS A 9 26.01 31.13 -17.43
N SER A 10 25.95 29.80 -17.47
CA SER A 10 26.50 28.80 -16.53
C SER A 10 26.96 29.24 -15.11
N PHE A 11 26.42 28.55 -14.10
CA PHE A 11 27.14 28.14 -12.88
C PHE A 11 26.59 26.80 -12.37
N PHE A 12 27.22 25.69 -12.79
CA PHE A 12 27.15 24.42 -12.05
C PHE A 12 28.57 23.86 -12.01
N GLY A 13 29.20 24.00 -10.84
CA GLY A 13 30.47 23.34 -10.54
C GLY A 13 30.24 21.83 -10.50
N VAL A 14 30.79 21.13 -11.49
CA VAL A 14 30.92 19.67 -11.47
C VAL A 14 32.18 19.35 -10.67
N LEU A 15 32.00 18.87 -9.43
CA LEU A 15 33.08 18.21 -8.71
C LEU A 15 33.18 16.76 -9.19
N PRO A 16 34.34 16.31 -9.71
CA PRO A 16 34.54 14.91 -10.04
C PRO A 16 34.81 14.12 -8.76
N PHE A 17 33.80 13.44 -8.23
CA PHE A 17 34.01 12.40 -7.23
C PHE A 17 34.73 11.22 -7.90
N ARG A 18 36.07 11.17 -7.75
CA ARG A 18 36.88 9.98 -7.99
C ARG A 18 36.48 8.91 -6.98
N ASN A 19 35.55 8.05 -7.35
CA ASN A 19 35.23 6.86 -6.57
C ASN A 19 36.29 5.79 -6.85
N ARG A 20 37.25 5.65 -5.94
CA ARG A 20 38.17 4.50 -5.91
C ARG A 20 37.34 3.25 -5.67
N GLY A 21 37.60 2.20 -6.45
CA GLY A 21 36.85 0.95 -6.46
C GLY A 21 36.87 0.24 -5.12
N ALA A 22 35.84 0.46 -4.31
CA ALA A 22 35.37 -0.53 -3.36
C ALA A 22 34.52 -1.53 -4.16
N SER A 23 34.86 -2.81 -4.09
CA SER A 23 33.96 -3.90 -4.43
C SER A 23 32.61 -3.62 -3.77
N ALA A 24 31.61 -3.23 -4.55
CA ALA A 24 30.30 -2.88 -4.01
C ALA A 24 29.66 -4.17 -3.52
N SER A 25 29.76 -4.45 -2.21
CA SER A 25 29.06 -5.58 -1.60
C SER A 25 27.57 -5.39 -1.86
N TYR A 26 26.99 -6.28 -2.65
CA TYR A 26 25.56 -6.27 -2.92
C TYR A 26 24.80 -6.46 -1.60
N SER A 27 23.73 -5.68 -1.41
CA SER A 27 22.81 -5.88 -0.28
C SER A 27 22.15 -7.27 -0.37
N ARG A 28 21.63 -7.78 0.75
CA ARG A 28 20.84 -9.03 0.78
C ARG A 28 19.69 -8.98 -0.22
N PHE A 29 19.00 -7.84 -0.30
CA PHE A 29 17.94 -7.61 -1.27
C PHE A 29 18.43 -7.68 -2.73
N SER A 30 19.54 -7.01 -3.05
CA SER A 30 20.14 -7.08 -4.39
C SER A 30 20.49 -8.51 -4.80
N THR A 31 21.05 -9.29 -3.88
CA THR A 31 21.37 -10.70 -4.11
C THR A 31 20.10 -11.52 -4.32
N ALA A 32 19.10 -11.38 -3.44
CA ALA A 32 17.83 -12.07 -3.54
C ALA A 32 17.10 -11.74 -4.86
N LEU A 33 17.11 -10.47 -5.29
CA LEU A 33 16.48 -10.05 -6.55
C LEU A 33 17.20 -10.64 -7.79
N ARG A 34 18.53 -10.77 -7.74
CA ARG A 34 19.29 -11.43 -8.81
C ARG A 34 18.98 -12.91 -8.89
N THR A 35 18.88 -13.59 -7.75
CA THR A 35 18.46 -15.00 -7.66
C THR A 35 17.03 -15.18 -8.16
N TYR A 36 16.12 -14.29 -7.79
CA TYR A 36 14.74 -14.28 -8.28
C TYR A 36 14.67 -14.10 -9.81
N GLY A 37 15.60 -13.32 -10.37
CA GLY A 37 15.78 -13.12 -11.79
C GLY A 37 15.29 -11.75 -12.26
N LEU A 38 16.22 -10.91 -12.71
CA LEU A 38 15.91 -9.56 -13.21
C LEU A 38 15.01 -9.56 -14.45
N SER A 39 14.89 -10.68 -15.17
CA SER A 39 13.93 -10.86 -16.27
C SER A 39 12.47 -10.88 -15.82
N ARG A 40 12.22 -11.16 -14.54
CA ARG A 40 10.91 -11.11 -13.87
C ARG A 40 10.64 -9.78 -13.19
N CYS A 41 11.49 -8.79 -13.44
CA CYS A 41 11.38 -7.47 -12.86
C CYS A 41 11.34 -6.42 -13.97
N SER A 42 10.69 -5.30 -13.67
CA SER A 42 10.60 -4.19 -14.60
C SER A 42 10.58 -2.85 -13.87
N VAL A 43 10.72 -1.76 -14.64
CA VAL A 43 10.62 -0.40 -14.11
C VAL A 43 9.47 0.32 -14.81
N PHE A 44 8.66 1.01 -14.01
CA PHE A 44 7.60 1.90 -14.46
C PHE A 44 7.66 3.19 -13.64
N GLN A 45 7.75 4.35 -14.28
CA GLN A 45 7.78 5.66 -13.59
C GLN A 45 8.73 5.71 -12.37
N GLN A 46 9.95 5.16 -12.51
CA GLN A 46 10.96 5.06 -11.43
C GLN A 46 10.62 4.11 -10.27
N ALA A 47 9.51 3.36 -10.34
CA ALA A 47 9.21 2.26 -9.42
C ALA A 47 9.87 0.95 -9.90
N LEU A 48 10.43 0.19 -8.97
CA LEU A 48 10.84 -1.20 -9.21
C LEU A 48 9.61 -2.10 -9.05
N LEU A 49 9.21 -2.79 -10.11
CA LEU A 49 8.14 -3.79 -10.09
C LEU A 49 8.75 -5.19 -10.12
N VAL A 50 8.49 -5.98 -9.09
CA VAL A 50 9.01 -7.34 -8.90
C VAL A 50 7.89 -8.34 -9.15
N GLY A 51 8.11 -9.28 -10.08
CA GLY A 51 7.08 -10.21 -10.55
C GLY A 51 6.38 -9.76 -11.84
N VAL A 52 6.69 -8.56 -12.34
CA VAL A 52 6.19 -8.06 -13.63
C VAL A 52 7.30 -8.07 -14.65
N ARG A 53 7.11 -8.85 -15.72
CA ARG A 53 8.04 -8.90 -16.85
C ARG A 53 7.99 -7.59 -17.67
N PRO A 54 9.10 -7.19 -18.30
CA PRO A 54 9.09 -6.06 -19.22
C PRO A 54 8.14 -6.30 -20.40
N THR A 55 7.32 -5.31 -20.72
CA THR A 55 6.38 -5.34 -21.85
C THR A 55 6.64 -4.11 -22.71
N LYS A 56 6.78 -4.31 -24.02
CA LYS A 56 7.11 -3.24 -24.97
C LYS A 56 6.11 -2.08 -24.83
N GLY A 57 6.62 -0.87 -24.59
CA GLY A 57 5.82 0.36 -24.49
C GLY A 57 5.28 0.69 -23.11
N LEU A 58 5.27 -0.25 -22.15
CA LEU A 58 4.76 -0.02 -20.79
C LEU A 58 5.85 -0.18 -19.74
N TYR A 59 6.51 -1.34 -19.70
CA TYR A 59 7.42 -1.69 -18.62
C TYR A 59 8.84 -1.89 -19.15
N SER A 60 9.78 -1.14 -18.59
CA SER A 60 11.17 -1.16 -19.04
C SER A 60 11.96 -2.31 -18.41
N ARG A 61 12.87 -2.91 -19.18
CA ARG A 61 13.76 -3.98 -18.71
C ARG A 61 14.81 -3.45 -17.74
N ILE A 62 15.03 -4.19 -16.66
CA ILE A 62 16.12 -3.94 -15.72
C ILE A 62 17.38 -4.62 -16.23
N LYS A 63 18.39 -3.81 -16.60
CA LYS A 63 19.75 -4.31 -16.89
C LYS A 63 20.64 -4.27 -15.64
N HIS A 64 20.43 -3.24 -14.82
CA HIS A 64 21.11 -3.04 -13.54
C HIS A 64 20.08 -2.59 -12.52
N LEU A 65 20.30 -2.96 -11.26
CA LEU A 65 19.49 -2.44 -10.17
C LEU A 65 19.50 -0.91 -10.20
N PRO A 66 18.33 -0.27 -10.28
CA PRO A 66 18.24 1.18 -10.22
C PRO A 66 18.84 1.67 -8.91
N LYS A 67 19.74 2.66 -8.98
CA LYS A 67 20.47 3.19 -7.81
C LYS A 67 19.53 3.79 -6.75
N PHE A 68 18.31 4.14 -7.13
CA PHE A 68 17.27 4.59 -6.23
C PHE A 68 15.90 4.44 -6.91
N THR A 69 14.98 3.72 -6.27
CA THR A 69 13.56 3.72 -6.63
C THR A 69 12.83 4.14 -5.37
N GLY A 70 12.33 5.38 -5.34
CA GLY A 70 11.49 5.85 -4.22
C GLY A 70 10.24 4.97 -4.03
N ALA A 71 9.94 4.10 -5.00
CA ALA A 71 8.85 3.16 -4.98
C ALA A 71 9.32 1.72 -5.28
N VAL A 72 8.79 0.74 -4.55
CA VAL A 72 8.99 -0.69 -4.81
C VAL A 72 7.64 -1.40 -4.75
N GLY A 73 7.37 -2.25 -5.73
CA GLY A 73 6.16 -3.03 -5.82
C GLY A 73 6.44 -4.53 -5.96
N PHE A 74 5.95 -5.33 -5.03
CA PHE A 74 5.96 -6.79 -5.05
C PHE A 74 4.62 -7.29 -5.58
N MET A 75 4.64 -7.79 -6.81
CA MET A 75 3.44 -8.06 -7.60
C MET A 75 3.05 -9.54 -7.62
N ALA A 76 3.79 -10.35 -6.87
CA ALA A 76 3.46 -11.73 -6.52
C ALA A 76 3.72 -11.94 -5.02
N GLY A 77 3.26 -10.98 -4.21
CA GLY A 77 3.59 -10.81 -2.80
C GLY A 77 3.57 -12.09 -1.97
N PRO A 78 2.47 -12.87 -1.97
CA PRO A 78 2.38 -14.13 -1.22
C PRO A 78 3.46 -15.16 -1.60
N ASN A 79 3.89 -15.18 -2.87
CA ASN A 79 4.91 -16.09 -3.37
C ASN A 79 6.34 -15.50 -3.27
N GLN A 80 6.46 -14.29 -2.72
CA GLN A 80 7.71 -13.52 -2.64
C GLN A 80 8.13 -13.26 -1.19
N VAL A 81 7.62 -14.02 -0.21
CA VAL A 81 7.89 -13.82 1.23
C VAL A 81 9.38 -13.66 1.53
N GLU A 82 10.22 -14.54 1.01
CA GLU A 82 11.68 -14.49 1.24
C GLU A 82 12.31 -13.23 0.66
N LEU A 83 11.86 -12.81 -0.53
CA LEU A 83 12.38 -11.62 -1.21
C LEU A 83 11.89 -10.33 -0.54
N ILE A 84 10.65 -10.30 -0.06
CA ILE A 84 10.09 -9.22 0.75
C ILE A 84 10.82 -9.13 2.08
N SER A 85 11.08 -10.26 2.74
CA SER A 85 11.88 -10.31 3.96
C SER A 85 13.30 -9.77 3.72
N ALA A 86 13.94 -10.20 2.62
CA ALA A 86 15.26 -9.70 2.24
C ALA A 86 15.25 -8.19 1.99
N PHE A 87 14.17 -7.64 1.40
CA PHE A 87 13.97 -6.20 1.20
C PHE A 87 13.77 -5.45 2.51
N LEU A 88 12.82 -5.86 3.36
CA LEU A 88 12.51 -5.17 4.61
C LEU A 88 13.76 -5.05 5.50
N ASN A 89 14.62 -6.07 5.50
CA ASN A 89 15.88 -6.12 6.24
C ASN A 89 17.07 -5.46 5.51
N SER A 90 16.87 -4.71 4.43
CA SER A 90 17.95 -4.12 3.63
C SER A 90 18.06 -2.59 3.77
N PRO A 91 19.22 -1.98 3.45
CA PRO A 91 19.36 -0.52 3.43
C PRO A 91 18.39 0.19 2.46
N GLU A 92 17.93 -0.51 1.43
CA GLU A 92 16.97 -0.01 0.45
C GLU A 92 15.60 0.29 1.09
N SER A 93 15.09 -0.56 2.01
CA SER A 93 13.80 -0.33 2.66
C SER A 93 13.76 0.98 3.46
N GLN A 94 14.91 1.43 3.97
CA GLN A 94 15.05 2.68 4.71
C GLN A 94 14.85 3.93 3.84
N ARG A 95 14.84 3.77 2.52
CA ARG A 95 14.81 4.85 1.53
C ARG A 95 13.52 4.91 0.74
N VAL A 96 12.71 3.85 0.79
CA VAL A 96 11.46 3.75 0.04
C VAL A 96 10.40 4.65 0.65
N HIS A 97 9.68 5.35 -0.22
CA HIS A 97 8.55 6.23 0.09
C HIS A 97 7.21 5.58 -0.25
N HIS A 98 7.18 4.70 -1.26
CA HIS A 98 5.99 3.99 -1.70
C HIS A 98 6.28 2.49 -1.74
N LEU A 99 5.52 1.71 -0.98
CA LEU A 99 5.62 0.26 -1.00
C LEU A 99 4.27 -0.31 -1.43
N GLN A 100 4.31 -1.24 -2.36
CA GLN A 100 3.15 -1.98 -2.79
C GLN A 100 3.44 -3.46 -2.66
N ILE A 101 2.55 -4.21 -2.03
CA ILE A 101 2.69 -5.66 -1.89
C ILE A 101 1.35 -6.31 -2.15
N GLY A 102 1.30 -7.12 -3.19
CA GLY A 102 0.08 -7.80 -3.54
C GLY A 102 0.26 -8.64 -4.78
N ILE A 103 -0.83 -8.80 -5.50
CA ILE A 103 -0.89 -9.60 -6.71
C ILE A 103 -1.29 -8.71 -7.87
N THR A 104 -0.76 -8.98 -9.08
CA THR A 104 -1.22 -8.30 -10.30
C THR A 104 -1.63 -9.31 -11.37
N PRO A 105 -2.66 -9.04 -12.19
CA PRO A 105 -3.06 -9.92 -13.28
C PRO A 105 -1.94 -10.24 -14.28
N ALA A 106 -0.97 -9.33 -14.46
CA ALA A 106 0.19 -9.54 -15.32
C ALA A 106 1.12 -10.67 -14.83
N TYR A 107 1.05 -11.04 -13.55
CA TYR A 107 1.69 -12.23 -12.99
C TYR A 107 0.85 -13.50 -13.26
N HIS A 108 -0.48 -13.39 -13.19
CA HIS A 108 -1.42 -14.51 -13.30
C HIS A 108 -1.71 -15.01 -14.71
N ALA A 109 -1.40 -14.23 -15.76
CA ALA A 109 -1.52 -14.71 -17.13
C ALA A 109 -0.65 -15.95 -17.44
N SER A 110 0.27 -16.35 -16.54
CA SER A 110 1.14 -17.50 -16.71
C SER A 110 0.99 -18.64 -15.68
N GLU A 111 0.25 -18.46 -14.58
CA GLU A 111 0.17 -19.45 -13.49
C GLU A 111 -1.28 -19.60 -13.00
N ASN A 112 -1.87 -20.79 -13.19
CA ASN A 112 -3.29 -21.18 -12.98
C ASN A 112 -3.86 -21.03 -11.53
N ALA A 113 -3.39 -20.10 -10.72
CA ALA A 113 -3.88 -19.91 -9.35
C ALA A 113 -4.91 -18.78 -9.30
N LEU A 114 -6.19 -19.14 -9.42
CA LEU A 114 -7.29 -18.32 -8.93
C LEU A 114 -7.68 -18.88 -7.56
N TYR A 115 -7.96 -17.98 -6.61
CA TYR A 115 -8.55 -18.23 -5.28
C TYR A 115 -7.57 -18.44 -4.10
N GLY A 116 -7.83 -17.67 -3.02
CA GLY A 116 -7.47 -18.03 -1.65
C GLY A 116 -6.03 -17.78 -1.21
N PHE A 117 -5.44 -16.63 -1.53
CA PHE A 117 -4.09 -16.28 -1.06
C PHE A 117 -4.11 -15.50 0.26
N ASP A 118 -3.31 -15.99 1.20
CA ASP A 118 -3.12 -15.42 2.53
C ASP A 118 -1.82 -14.61 2.61
N MET A 119 -1.94 -13.32 2.94
CA MET A 119 -0.83 -12.40 3.15
C MET A 119 -0.35 -12.35 4.60
N SER A 120 -0.94 -13.12 5.52
CA SER A 120 -0.63 -13.10 6.96
C SER A 120 0.85 -13.32 7.24
N THR A 121 1.51 -14.23 6.50
CA THR A 121 2.96 -14.44 6.63
C THR A 121 3.75 -13.20 6.21
N VAL A 122 3.36 -12.55 5.11
CA VAL A 122 4.00 -11.31 4.66
C VAL A 122 3.79 -10.19 5.68
N LEU A 123 2.58 -10.02 6.21
CA LEU A 123 2.30 -8.98 7.20
C LEU A 123 3.05 -9.20 8.51
N SER A 124 3.25 -10.46 8.91
CA SER A 124 4.05 -10.79 10.09
C SER A 124 5.50 -10.27 9.98
N LEU A 125 6.04 -10.13 8.76
CA LEU A 125 7.39 -9.62 8.53
C LEU A 125 7.54 -8.16 8.96
N PHE A 126 6.46 -7.37 9.05
CA PHE A 126 6.52 -5.97 9.50
C PHE A 126 6.78 -5.84 10.99
N LYS A 127 6.55 -6.90 11.78
CA LYS A 127 6.79 -6.88 13.23
C LYS A 127 8.27 -6.61 13.52
N GLY A 128 8.54 -5.54 14.26
CA GLY A 128 9.89 -5.13 14.63
C GLY A 128 10.69 -4.45 13.50
N GLN A 129 10.09 -4.23 12.33
CA GLN A 129 10.74 -3.51 11.24
C GLN A 129 10.71 -2.00 11.46
N ARG A 130 11.54 -1.28 10.69
CA ARG A 130 11.53 0.18 10.63
C ARG A 130 11.60 0.64 9.19
N LEU A 131 10.59 1.37 8.75
CA LEU A 131 10.43 1.94 7.41
C LEU A 131 10.28 3.46 7.56
N PRO A 132 11.35 4.17 7.99
CA PRO A 132 11.28 5.55 8.49
C PRO A 132 10.92 6.58 7.42
N ARG A 133 10.91 6.20 6.14
CA ARG A 133 10.61 7.08 5.01
C ARG A 133 9.35 6.68 4.24
N LEU A 134 8.71 5.57 4.61
CA LEU A 134 7.52 5.08 3.94
C LEU A 134 6.36 6.05 4.21
N LYS A 135 5.76 6.54 3.13
CA LYS A 135 4.64 7.49 3.11
C LYS A 135 3.37 6.86 2.57
N SER A 136 3.47 5.89 1.69
CA SER A 136 2.31 5.21 1.09
C SER A 136 2.55 3.71 1.07
N LEU A 137 1.55 2.96 1.52
CA LEU A 137 1.54 1.51 1.51
C LEU A 137 0.25 1.02 0.87
N SER A 138 0.38 0.13 -0.12
CA SER A 138 -0.74 -0.58 -0.73
C SER A 138 -0.58 -2.08 -0.54
N LEU A 139 -1.64 -2.76 -0.07
CA LEU A 139 -1.66 -4.18 0.23
C LEU A 139 -2.80 -4.91 -0.49
N GLY A 140 -2.57 -6.14 -0.94
CA GLY A 140 -3.63 -7.05 -1.42
C GLY A 140 -3.65 -7.25 -2.93
N ASP A 141 -4.56 -6.62 -3.65
CA ASP A 141 -4.55 -6.55 -5.12
C ASP A 141 -3.86 -5.25 -5.59
N CYS A 142 -3.14 -5.34 -6.70
CA CYS A 142 -2.33 -4.28 -7.27
C CYS A 142 -2.72 -4.06 -8.75
N TYR A 143 -3.74 -3.23 -8.99
CA TYR A 143 -3.96 -2.52 -10.27
C TYR A 143 -4.58 -1.12 -10.00
N PRO A 144 -4.32 -0.06 -10.82
CA PRO A 144 -3.97 -0.14 -12.23
C PRO A 144 -2.80 0.71 -12.74
N PHE A 145 -1.85 0.09 -13.44
CA PHE A 145 -1.00 0.81 -14.41
C PHE A 145 -1.64 0.88 -15.82
N GLY A 146 -2.97 0.78 -15.91
CA GLY A 146 -3.74 0.94 -17.15
C GLY A 146 -5.24 0.96 -16.88
N ALA A 147 -5.94 1.99 -17.37
CA ALA A 147 -7.37 2.13 -17.24
C ALA A 147 -8.11 0.98 -17.95
N GLY A 148 -8.92 0.22 -17.22
CA GLY A 148 -9.86 -0.73 -17.81
C GLY A 148 -10.21 -1.89 -16.88
N SER A 149 -11.44 -1.86 -16.34
CA SER A 149 -12.16 -3.00 -15.73
C SER A 149 -11.61 -3.55 -14.41
N THR A 150 -12.09 -2.96 -13.31
CA THR A 150 -11.69 -3.14 -11.89
C THR A 150 -12.42 -4.22 -11.08
N ALA A 151 -13.37 -4.98 -11.64
CA ALA A 151 -14.27 -5.80 -10.79
C ALA A 151 -14.05 -7.32 -10.84
N ALA A 152 -13.22 -7.86 -11.75
CA ALA A 152 -13.13 -9.31 -11.93
C ALA A 152 -12.02 -10.00 -11.11
N TYR A 153 -11.09 -9.23 -10.52
CA TYR A 153 -9.77 -9.73 -10.13
C TYR A 153 -9.46 -9.69 -8.63
N LEU A 154 -10.32 -9.08 -7.81
CA LEU A 154 -10.21 -9.01 -6.34
C LEU A 154 -10.51 -10.36 -5.64
N ARG A 155 -10.31 -11.49 -6.32
CA ARG A 155 -10.76 -12.80 -5.85
C ARG A 155 -9.75 -13.44 -4.91
N GLY A 156 -10.01 -13.30 -3.61
CA GLY A 156 -9.56 -14.27 -2.60
C GLY A 156 -8.29 -13.89 -1.85
N CYS A 157 -7.97 -12.59 -1.71
CA CYS A 157 -6.85 -12.17 -0.86
C CYS A 157 -7.33 -11.92 0.57
N ALA A 158 -6.74 -12.60 1.55
CA ALA A 158 -6.85 -12.24 2.97
C ALA A 158 -5.56 -11.53 3.40
N LEU A 159 -5.66 -10.31 3.92
CA LEU A 159 -4.50 -9.53 4.35
C LEU A 159 -3.91 -10.04 5.67
N GLY A 160 -4.78 -10.38 6.62
CA GLY A 160 -4.38 -10.73 7.99
C GLY A 160 -4.24 -9.50 8.90
N ASP A 161 -3.50 -9.64 10.00
CA ASP A 161 -3.31 -8.55 10.99
C ASP A 161 -2.35 -7.47 10.48
N ILE A 162 -2.88 -6.27 10.26
CA ILE A 162 -2.10 -5.10 9.79
C ILE A 162 -1.55 -4.25 10.95
N THR A 163 -1.88 -4.56 12.21
CA THR A 163 -1.47 -3.78 13.39
C THR A 163 0.04 -3.47 13.43
N PRO A 164 0.96 -4.40 13.08
CA PRO A 164 2.40 -4.12 13.11
C PRO A 164 2.86 -3.01 12.15
N ILE A 165 2.09 -2.71 11.10
CA ILE A 165 2.45 -1.71 10.08
C ILE A 165 2.54 -0.31 10.70
N PHE A 166 1.64 0.01 11.62
CA PHE A 166 1.59 1.34 12.25
C PHE A 166 2.83 1.63 13.10
N GLU A 167 3.48 0.60 13.64
CA GLU A 167 4.77 0.74 14.34
C GLU A 167 5.95 0.72 13.36
N ALA A 168 5.86 -0.11 12.32
CA ALA A 168 6.92 -0.24 11.32
C ALA A 168 7.11 1.03 10.49
N ALA A 169 6.02 1.75 10.17
CA ALA A 169 6.03 2.85 9.21
C ALA A 169 5.55 4.18 9.85
N PRO A 170 6.31 4.81 10.75
CA PRO A 170 5.87 5.98 11.55
C PRO A 170 5.59 7.25 10.73
N ARG A 171 5.89 7.26 9.43
CA ARG A 171 5.64 8.35 8.49
C ARG A 171 4.59 8.02 7.44
N LEU A 172 3.85 6.92 7.62
CA LEU A 172 2.80 6.53 6.70
C LEU A 172 1.70 7.60 6.65
N GLU A 173 1.40 8.08 5.45
CA GLU A 173 0.40 9.10 5.15
C GLU A 173 -0.83 8.48 4.46
N ILE A 174 -0.63 7.46 3.62
CA ILE A 174 -1.68 6.79 2.83
C ILE A 174 -1.59 5.28 3.04
N LEU A 175 -2.71 4.64 3.35
CA LEU A 175 -2.85 3.19 3.46
C LEU A 175 -4.00 2.69 2.58
N ASP A 176 -3.67 1.94 1.54
CA ASP A 176 -4.63 1.27 0.66
C ASP A 176 -4.66 -0.24 0.97
N LEU A 177 -5.84 -0.78 1.26
CA LEU A 177 -6.05 -2.19 1.60
C LEU A 177 -7.06 -2.82 0.64
N ASN A 178 -6.63 -3.79 -0.15
CA ASN A 178 -7.45 -4.50 -1.12
C ASN A 178 -7.63 -5.95 -0.66
N GLY A 179 -8.58 -6.16 0.25
CA GLY A 179 -8.89 -7.45 0.87
C GLY A 179 -9.23 -7.32 2.36
N PRO A 180 -9.85 -8.35 2.96
CA PRO A 180 -10.16 -8.37 4.39
C PRO A 180 -8.88 -8.30 5.22
N PHE A 181 -8.91 -7.48 6.26
CA PHE A 181 -7.82 -7.31 7.22
C PHE A 181 -8.33 -7.45 8.65
N CYS A 182 -7.39 -7.61 9.57
CA CYS A 182 -7.64 -7.58 11.00
C CYS A 182 -6.82 -6.46 11.65
N LEU A 183 -7.40 -5.85 12.69
CA LEU A 183 -6.65 -5.08 13.68
C LEU A 183 -6.78 -5.83 15.01
N SER A 184 -5.67 -6.26 15.59
CA SER A 184 -5.67 -6.97 16.88
C SER A 184 -5.90 -6.04 18.08
N ARG A 185 -5.74 -4.73 17.88
CA ARG A 185 -5.99 -3.67 18.89
C ARG A 185 -6.17 -2.30 18.21
N PRO A 186 -6.71 -1.30 18.93
CA PRO A 186 -6.61 0.08 18.50
C PRO A 186 -5.15 0.51 18.31
N VAL A 187 -4.92 1.34 17.31
CA VAL A 187 -3.57 1.82 16.93
C VAL A 187 -3.44 3.32 17.14
N ARG A 188 -2.19 3.80 17.13
CA ARG A 188 -1.87 5.21 17.19
C ARG A 188 -0.97 5.59 16.03
N HIS A 189 -1.36 6.58 15.24
CA HIS A 189 -0.56 7.02 14.09
C HIS A 189 -0.71 8.51 13.76
N PHE A 190 0.38 9.25 13.90
CA PHE A 190 0.36 10.72 13.85
C PHE A 190 0.55 11.34 12.46
N LYS A 191 0.73 10.51 11.43
CA LYS A 191 0.98 10.98 10.06
C LYS A 191 -0.02 10.48 9.05
N LEU A 192 -0.89 9.55 9.45
CA LEU A 192 -1.83 8.92 8.53
C LEU A 192 -2.94 9.92 8.22
N ARG A 193 -3.19 10.13 6.93
CA ARG A 193 -4.19 11.06 6.39
C ARG A 193 -5.31 10.31 5.70
N GLU A 194 -5.00 9.18 5.07
CA GLU A 194 -5.96 8.43 4.27
C GLU A 194 -5.86 6.93 4.57
N ILE A 195 -7.01 6.32 4.82
CA ILE A 195 -7.20 4.86 4.80
C ILE A 195 -8.30 4.57 3.79
N ASN A 196 -7.98 3.75 2.79
CA ASN A 196 -8.91 3.29 1.79
C ASN A 196 -8.90 1.77 1.77
N VAL A 197 -10.08 1.17 1.93
CA VAL A 197 -10.26 -0.27 1.99
C VAL A 197 -11.28 -0.70 0.96
N GLN A 198 -10.93 -1.71 0.19
CA GLN A 198 -11.81 -2.37 -0.77
C GLN A 198 -11.84 -3.87 -0.48
N ILE A 199 -13.03 -4.40 -0.23
CA ILE A 199 -13.28 -5.82 0.01
C ILE A 199 -14.36 -6.28 -0.97
N ASP A 200 -14.03 -7.26 -1.80
CA ASP A 200 -14.95 -7.89 -2.77
C ASP A 200 -15.43 -9.25 -2.22
N PRO A 201 -16.75 -9.50 -2.13
CA PRO A 201 -17.30 -10.68 -1.46
C PRO A 201 -17.32 -11.90 -2.38
N VAL A 202 -17.13 -11.73 -3.69
CA VAL A 202 -17.15 -12.83 -4.67
C VAL A 202 -15.96 -13.79 -4.48
N ALA A 203 -15.00 -13.37 -3.65
CA ALA A 203 -13.70 -13.94 -3.41
C ALA A 203 -13.62 -15.15 -2.47
N ALA A 204 -14.39 -15.17 -1.37
CA ALA A 204 -14.34 -16.21 -0.35
C ALA A 204 -15.51 -16.07 0.62
N THR A 205 -16.11 -17.19 1.02
CA THR A 205 -17.23 -17.29 1.97
C THR A 205 -16.92 -16.74 3.38
N GLU A 206 -15.68 -16.36 3.67
CA GLU A 206 -15.24 -15.84 4.97
C GLU A 206 -14.54 -14.46 4.87
N ALA A 207 -14.51 -13.84 3.69
CA ALA A 207 -13.77 -12.61 3.42
C ALA A 207 -14.55 -11.34 3.79
N THR A 208 -14.81 -11.13 5.08
CA THR A 208 -15.49 -9.93 5.57
C THR A 208 -14.68 -9.18 6.63
N LEU A 209 -14.88 -7.87 6.74
CA LEU A 209 -14.35 -7.09 7.86
C LEU A 209 -15.12 -7.48 9.13
N SER A 210 -14.39 -7.89 10.18
CA SER A 210 -15.03 -8.20 11.45
C SER A 210 -15.45 -6.92 12.20
N GLN A 211 -16.55 -7.01 12.97
CA GLN A 211 -16.98 -5.91 13.84
C GLN A 211 -15.87 -5.46 14.79
N GLN A 212 -15.11 -6.42 15.35
CA GLN A 212 -13.97 -6.11 16.22
C GLN A 212 -12.90 -5.27 15.52
N SER A 213 -12.57 -5.56 14.26
CA SER A 213 -11.58 -4.79 13.50
C SER A 213 -12.08 -3.37 13.23
N LEU A 214 -13.38 -3.22 12.93
CA LEU A 214 -14.02 -1.90 12.80
C LEU A 214 -13.96 -1.13 14.12
N ASP A 215 -14.32 -1.77 15.25
CA ASP A 215 -14.29 -1.14 16.57
C ASP A 215 -12.88 -0.67 16.94
N HIS A 216 -11.86 -1.51 16.70
CA HIS A 216 -10.47 -1.14 16.91
C HIS A 216 -10.04 0.03 16.01
N LEU A 217 -10.43 0.03 14.73
CA LEU A 217 -10.13 1.13 13.82
C LEU A 217 -10.74 2.44 14.30
N LEU A 218 -12.04 2.43 14.66
CA LEU A 218 -12.76 3.62 15.11
C LEU A 218 -12.34 4.10 16.50
N ALA A 219 -11.78 3.22 17.34
CA ALA A 219 -11.20 3.57 18.63
C ALA A 219 -9.73 4.02 18.56
N SER A 220 -9.12 4.01 17.37
CA SER A 220 -7.71 4.37 17.18
C SER A 220 -7.46 5.88 17.29
N ASP A 221 -6.25 6.26 17.70
CA ASP A 221 -5.78 7.65 17.76
C ASP A 221 -5.03 8.00 16.46
N LEU A 222 -5.77 8.57 15.51
CA LEU A 222 -5.32 8.94 14.16
C LEU A 222 -5.54 10.45 13.92
N PRO A 223 -4.78 11.34 14.60
CA PRO A 223 -5.14 12.74 14.73
C PRO A 223 -5.09 13.56 13.43
N LEU A 224 -4.43 13.04 12.39
CA LEU A 224 -4.33 13.68 11.07
C LEU A 224 -5.16 12.98 9.98
N ILE A 225 -5.97 11.97 10.33
CA ILE A 225 -6.79 11.29 9.34
C ILE A 225 -7.83 12.28 8.79
N GLU A 226 -7.87 12.41 7.47
CA GLU A 226 -8.78 13.29 6.73
C GLU A 226 -9.87 12.46 6.04
N SER A 227 -9.52 11.26 5.58
CA SER A 227 -10.41 10.34 4.87
C SER A 227 -10.29 8.91 5.40
N LEU A 228 -11.43 8.31 5.72
CA LEU A 228 -11.58 6.89 6.05
C LEU A 228 -12.67 6.29 5.17
N SER A 229 -12.29 5.42 4.25
CA SER A 229 -13.21 4.72 3.35
C SER A 229 -13.10 3.20 3.49
N LEU A 230 -14.21 2.55 3.84
CA LEU A 230 -14.36 1.11 3.93
C LEU A 230 -15.45 0.66 2.96
N HIS A 231 -15.05 0.34 1.73
CA HIS A 231 -15.90 -0.25 0.71
C HIS A 231 -15.91 -1.76 0.87
N CYS A 232 -16.86 -2.23 1.67
CA CYS A 232 -17.11 -3.65 1.87
C CYS A 232 -18.32 -4.02 1.02
N CYS A 233 -18.08 -4.43 -0.23
CA CYS A 233 -19.10 -5.14 -0.98
C CYS A 233 -19.32 -6.45 -0.20
N GLY A 234 -20.43 -6.59 0.50
CA GLY A 234 -20.75 -7.76 1.32
C GLY A 234 -22.04 -8.42 0.84
N SER A 235 -22.19 -9.73 1.08
CA SER A 235 -23.55 -10.29 1.13
C SER A 235 -24.31 -9.59 2.26
N THR A 236 -25.61 -9.38 2.10
CA THR A 236 -26.48 -8.67 3.06
C THR A 236 -26.57 -9.33 4.45
N GLU A 237 -25.83 -10.41 4.69
CA GLU A 237 -25.97 -11.30 5.84
C GLU A 237 -25.13 -10.86 7.05
N MET A 238 -24.05 -10.09 6.87
CA MET A 238 -23.21 -9.62 7.97
C MET A 238 -23.07 -8.10 7.94
N LEU A 239 -24.03 -7.42 8.57
CA LEU A 239 -24.04 -5.97 8.69
C LEU A 239 -23.07 -5.51 9.79
N LEU A 240 -22.37 -4.42 9.53
CA LEU A 240 -21.50 -3.74 10.48
C LEU A 240 -22.29 -2.70 11.29
N ASP A 241 -21.90 -2.52 12.54
CA ASP A 241 -22.44 -1.49 13.41
C ASP A 241 -21.43 -0.39 13.68
N LEU A 242 -21.84 0.86 13.45
CA LEU A 242 -21.10 2.02 13.90
C LEU A 242 -21.27 2.11 15.43
N PRO A 243 -20.20 2.17 16.25
CA PRO A 243 -20.35 2.30 17.69
C PRO A 243 -21.17 3.54 18.09
N ARG A 244 -22.11 3.41 19.02
CA ARG A 244 -22.98 4.53 19.45
C ARG A 244 -22.19 5.71 20.03
N GLY A 245 -21.08 5.42 20.70
CA GLY A 245 -20.19 6.42 21.28
C GLY A 245 -19.08 6.91 20.34
N PHE A 246 -19.12 6.56 19.06
CA PHE A 246 -18.12 7.04 18.12
C PHE A 246 -18.24 8.56 17.95
N ASP A 247 -17.17 9.26 18.30
CA ASP A 247 -17.01 10.69 18.15
C ASP A 247 -15.65 10.97 17.49
N PRO A 248 -15.63 11.41 16.22
CA PRO A 248 -14.37 11.64 15.51
C PRO A 248 -13.50 12.68 16.22
N GLN A 249 -14.06 13.60 17.00
CA GLN A 249 -13.25 14.63 17.69
C GLN A 249 -12.29 14.06 18.75
N ARG A 250 -12.50 12.82 19.22
CA ARG A 250 -11.65 12.21 20.27
C ARG A 250 -10.35 11.60 19.76
N GLY A 251 -10.33 11.09 18.53
CA GLY A 251 -9.16 10.40 17.97
C GLY A 251 -8.88 10.71 16.51
N MET A 252 -9.84 11.33 15.80
CA MET A 252 -9.80 11.64 14.37
C MET A 252 -10.31 13.07 14.10
N PRO A 253 -9.83 14.12 14.81
CA PRO A 253 -10.40 15.47 14.75
C PRO A 253 -10.27 16.16 13.37
N LYS A 254 -9.48 15.59 12.45
CA LYS A 254 -9.33 16.08 11.07
C LYS A 254 -10.19 15.34 10.05
N LEU A 255 -10.97 14.36 10.49
CA LEU A 255 -11.80 13.55 9.60
C LEU A 255 -12.87 14.41 8.96
N THR A 256 -12.86 14.46 7.62
CA THR A 256 -13.85 15.19 6.82
C THR A 256 -14.63 14.26 5.90
N ALA A 257 -14.08 13.08 5.59
CA ALA A 257 -14.74 12.05 4.81
C ALA A 257 -14.75 10.72 5.56
N LEU A 258 -15.95 10.19 5.84
CA LEU A 258 -16.16 8.87 6.44
C LEU A 258 -17.12 8.08 5.56
N SER A 259 -16.64 7.05 4.88
CA SER A 259 -17.47 6.14 4.10
C SER A 259 -17.36 4.74 4.67
N LEU A 260 -18.45 4.20 5.20
CA LEU A 260 -18.56 2.82 5.66
C LEU A 260 -19.71 2.17 4.89
N GLU A 261 -19.44 1.09 4.20
CA GLU A 261 -20.48 0.30 3.54
C GLU A 261 -20.94 -0.87 4.42
N ASN A 262 -22.02 -1.53 3.98
CA ASN A 262 -22.56 -2.71 4.64
C ASN A 262 -22.96 -2.48 6.12
N LEU A 263 -23.45 -1.28 6.44
CA LEU A 263 -23.91 -0.93 7.78
C LEU A 263 -25.35 -1.37 8.05
N SER A 264 -25.67 -1.63 9.33
CA SER A 264 -27.07 -1.71 9.78
C SER A 264 -27.83 -0.41 9.51
N ARG A 265 -29.16 -0.48 9.38
CA ARG A 265 -29.99 0.71 9.05
C ARG A 265 -29.81 1.85 10.05
N ASP A 266 -29.69 1.55 11.34
CA ASP A 266 -29.44 2.56 12.37
C ASP A 266 -28.05 3.18 12.22
N SER A 267 -27.03 2.35 12.01
CA SER A 267 -25.65 2.78 11.80
C SER A 267 -25.49 3.65 10.55
N ALA A 268 -26.16 3.30 9.44
CA ALA A 268 -26.18 4.10 8.23
C ALA A 268 -26.79 5.50 8.45
N ARG A 269 -27.88 5.60 9.22
CA ARG A 269 -28.48 6.90 9.59
C ARG A 269 -27.52 7.73 10.43
N ARG A 270 -26.84 7.12 11.41
CA ARG A 270 -25.86 7.82 12.25
C ARG A 270 -24.63 8.28 11.46
N GLN A 271 -24.14 7.46 10.53
CA GLN A 271 -23.07 7.88 9.62
C GLN A 271 -23.50 9.08 8.77
N ALA A 272 -24.70 9.06 8.17
CA ALA A 272 -25.21 10.19 7.39
C ALA A 272 -25.32 11.46 8.23
N ALA A 273 -25.79 11.37 9.47
CA ALA A 273 -25.84 12.51 10.39
C ALA A 273 -24.43 13.02 10.76
N LEU A 274 -23.46 12.13 10.96
CA LEU A 274 -22.06 12.51 11.19
C LEU A 274 -21.46 13.22 9.97
N GLN A 275 -21.67 12.69 8.76
CA GLN A 275 -21.23 13.32 7.52
C GLN A 275 -21.81 14.72 7.34
N ALA A 276 -23.12 14.89 7.58
CA ALA A 276 -23.76 16.20 7.52
C ALA A 276 -23.14 17.20 8.50
N ARG A 277 -22.80 16.75 9.72
CA ARG A 277 -22.10 17.58 10.71
C ARG A 277 -20.70 17.96 10.27
N MET A 278 -19.93 17.02 9.72
CA MET A 278 -18.57 17.29 9.24
C MET A 278 -18.54 18.28 8.07
N LEU A 279 -19.55 18.27 7.20
CA LEU A 279 -19.68 19.22 6.10
C LEU A 279 -20.11 20.62 6.54
N ALA A 280 -20.74 20.75 7.71
CA ALA A 280 -21.25 22.02 8.22
C ALA A 280 -20.20 22.91 8.91
N GLY A 281 -19.01 22.37 9.24
CA GLY A 281 -17.93 23.07 9.93
C GLY A 281 -18.06 23.01 11.44
#